data_AF-H1S8C7-F1
#
_entry.id   AF-H1S8C7-F1
#
_cell.length_a   1.000
_cell.length_b   1.000
_cell.length_c   1.000
_cell.angle_alpha   90.00
_cell.angle_beta   90.00
_cell.angle_gamma   90.00
#
_symmetry.space_group_name_H-M   'P 1'
#
loop_
_entity.id
_entity.type
_entity.pdbx_description
1 polymer ?
#
loop_
_entity_poly.entity_id
_entity_poly.type
_entity_poly.pdbx_seq_one_letter_code
_entity_poly.pdbx_strand_id
1 'polypeptide(L)' 'MTKEMYCQCTNVECGHTFVGLVEVVRTLSPSGTPDPDIAQQLAARSSQQAPAAS' A
#
# COMPACT_ATOMS: atom_id res chain seq x y z
N MET A 1 -4.70 -5.04 10.10
CA MET A 1 -4.71 -3.75 10.82
C MET A 1 -5.64 -2.82 10.06
N THR A 2 -6.69 -2.34 10.72
CA THR A 2 -7.64 -1.38 10.17
C THR A 2 -7.44 -0.03 10.86
N LYS A 3 -7.63 1.07 10.13
CA LYS A 3 -7.54 2.43 10.66
C LYS A 3 -8.85 3.16 10.40
N GLU A 4 -9.33 3.90 11.39
CA GLU A 4 -10.47 4.79 11.23
C GLU A 4 -10.07 6.07 10.49
N MET A 5 -10.92 6.51 9.58
CA MET A 5 -10.81 7.78 8.87
C MET A 5 -12.09 8.57 9.04
N TYR A 6 -11.95 9.80 9.52
CA TYR A 6 -13.06 10.74 9.67
C TYR A 6 -13.20 11.52 8.37
N CYS A 7 -14.40 11.46 7.79
CA CYS A 7 -14.71 12.02 6.48
C CYS A 7 -15.80 13.09 6.59
N GLN A 8 -15.70 14.08 5.73
CA GLN A 8 -16.75 15.06 5.48
C GLN A 8 -17.03 15.09 3.98
N CYS A 9 -18.30 15.29 3.61
CA CYS A 9 -18.65 15.54 2.23
C CYS A 9 -17.90 16.76 1.67
N THR A 10 -17.53 16.71 0.39
CA THR A 10 -16.84 17.83 -0.27
C THR A 10 -17.74 19.06 -0.43
N ASN A 11 -19.05 18.87 -0.57
CA ASN A 11 -20.01 19.96 -0.42
C ASN A 11 -20.27 20.21 1.08
N VAL A 12 -19.66 21.26 1.63
CA VAL A 12 -19.76 21.58 3.07
C VAL A 12 -21.21 21.91 3.48
N GLU A 13 -22.03 22.46 2.60
CA GLU A 13 -23.42 22.83 2.91
C GLU A 13 -24.33 21.61 3.16
N CYS A 14 -23.94 20.42 2.69
CA CYS A 14 -24.75 19.23 2.91
C CYS A 14 -24.63 18.67 4.34
N GLY A 15 -23.61 19.10 5.11
CA GLY A 15 -23.44 18.75 6.52
C GLY A 15 -23.13 17.27 6.83
N HIS A 16 -22.94 16.42 5.82
CA HIS A 16 -22.73 15.00 6.03
C HIS A 16 -21.30 14.68 6.49
N THR A 17 -21.20 14.02 7.66
CA THR A 17 -19.94 13.56 8.26
C THR A 17 -20.07 12.09 8.64
N PHE A 18 -19.02 11.30 8.43
CA PHE A 18 -19.03 9.86 8.71
C PHE A 18 -17.64 9.33 9.05
N VAL A 19 -17.58 8.14 9.66
CA VAL A 19 -16.34 7.41 9.91
C VAL A 19 -16.26 6.22 8.97
N GLY A 20 -15.14 6.08 8.26
CA GLY A 20 -14.82 4.93 7.42
C GLY A 20 -13.70 4.09 8.03
N LEU A 21 -13.69 2.79 7.73
CA LEU A 21 -12.56 1.91 8.02
C LEU A 21 -11.69 1.77 6.78
N VAL A 22 -10.38 1.93 6.97
CA VAL A 22 -9.36 1.70 5.94
C VAL A 22 -8.61 0.43 6.27
N GLU A 23 -8.52 -0.47 5.30
CA GLU A 23 -7.76 -1.70 5.38
C GLU A 23 -6.74 -1.83 4.24
N VAL A 24 -5.64 -2.54 4.50
CA VAL A 24 -4.66 -2.88 3.46
C VAL A 24 -5.14 -4.13 2.74
N VAL A 25 -5.48 -3.99 1.46
CA VAL A 25 -5.99 -5.12 0.66
C VAL A 25 -4.85 -5.95 0.07
N ARG A 26 -3.82 -5.32 -0.51
CA ARG A 26 -2.62 -5.98 -1.05
C ARG A 26 -1.47 -4.99 -1.22
N THR A 27 -0.25 -5.52 -1.23
CA THR A 27 0.98 -4.75 -1.47
C THR A 27 1.20 -4.55 -2.98
N LEU A 28 1.35 -3.29 -3.41
CA LEU A 28 1.67 -2.96 -4.82
C LEU A 28 3.17 -3.00 -5.10
N SER A 29 3.98 -2.55 -4.14
CA SER A 29 5.44 -2.59 -4.18
C SER A 29 5.96 -2.87 -2.77
N PRO A 30 7.03 -3.68 -2.60
CA PRO A 30 7.65 -3.86 -1.30
C PRO A 30 8.19 -2.53 -0.73
N SER A 31 8.50 -2.53 0.56
CA SER A 31 9.15 -1.38 1.21
C SER A 31 10.45 -1.01 0.49
N GLY A 32 10.67 0.29 0.29
CA GLY A 32 11.95 0.82 -0.21
C GLY A 32 13.08 0.78 0.82
N THR A 33 12.75 0.52 2.09
CA THR A 33 13.69 0.35 3.20
C THR A 33 13.31 -0.88 4.02
N PRO A 34 13.41 -2.09 3.45
CA PRO A 34 13.15 -3.31 4.20
C PRO A 34 14.29 -3.56 5.20
N ASP A 35 14.06 -4.49 6.12
CA ASP A 35 15.13 -5.05 6.94
C ASP A 35 16.29 -5.55 6.04
N PRO A 36 17.57 -5.38 6.43
CA PRO A 36 18.71 -5.73 5.58
C PRO A 36 18.72 -7.18 5.09
N ASP A 37 18.33 -8.15 5.93
CA ASP A 37 18.30 -9.57 5.55
C ASP A 37 17.21 -9.82 4.51
N ILE A 38 16.08 -9.10 4.63
CA ILE A 38 14.98 -9.14 3.66
C ILE A 38 15.37 -8.44 2.37
N ALA A 39 16.12 -7.34 2.44
CA ALA A 39 16.63 -6.61 1.28
C ALA A 39 17.47 -7.52 0.39
N GLN A 40 18.37 -8.31 1.00
CA GLN A 40 19.23 -9.24 0.27
C GLN A 40 18.43 -10.34 -0.44
N GLN A 41 17.39 -10.86 0.21
CA GLN A 41 16.50 -11.86 -0.39
C GLN A 41 15.69 -11.30 -1.56
N LEU A 42 15.18 -10.07 -1.43
CA LEU A 42 14.43 -9.38 -2.49
C LEU A 42 15.34 -9.09 -3.70
N ALA A 43 16.57 -8.66 -3.46
CA ALA A 43 17.56 -8.42 -4.51
C ALA A 43 17.88 -9.71 -5.28
N ALA A 44 18.12 -10.83 -4.59
CA ALA A 44 18.38 -12.12 -5.22
C ALA A 44 17.22 -12.58 -6.13
N ARG A 45 15.96 -12.38 -5.69
CA ARG A 45 14.76 -12.70 -6.49
C ARG A 45 14.65 -11.81 -7.73
N SER A 46 14.97 -10.52 -7.60
CA SER A 46 14.89 -9.57 -8.72
C SER A 46 15.89 -9.90 -9.84
N SER A 47 17.09 -10.40 -9.50
CA SER A 47 18.11 -10.78 -10.49
C SER A 47 17.75 -12.02 -11.32
N GLN A 48 16.81 -12.84 -10.86
CA GLN A 48 16.35 -14.03 -11.58
C GLN A 48 15.22 -13.73 -12.57
N GLN A 49 14.76 -12.48 -12.65
CA GLN A 49 13.53 -12.12 -13.37
C GLN A 49 13.78 -11.00 -14.39
N ALA A 50 14.50 -11.31 -15.49
CA ALA A 50 14.39 -10.60 -16.79
C ALA A 50 15.07 -11.38 -17.95
N PRO A 51 14.51 -11.42 -19.19
CA PRO A 51 13.09 -11.35 -19.57
C PRO A 51 12.64 -12.51 -20.48
N ALA A 52 11.34 -12.84 -20.45
CA ALA A 52 10.64 -13.41 -21.61
C ALA A 52 9.99 -12.22 -22.34
N ALA A 53 10.76 -11.57 -23.22
CA ALA A 53 10.25 -10.66 -24.23
C ALA A 53 10.22 -11.44 -25.55
N SER A 54 9.03 -11.56 -26.15
CA SER A 54 8.82 -12.08 -27.51
C SER A 54 8.37 -10.95 -28.41
#